data_AF-A0A369K4G1-F1
#
_entry.id   AF-A0A369K4G1-F1
#
_cell.length_a   1.000
_cell.length_b   1.000
_cell.length_c   1.000
_cell.angle_alpha   90.00
_cell.angle_beta   90.00
_cell.angle_gamma   90.00
#
_symmetry.space_group_name_H-M   'P 1'
#
loop_
_entity.id
_entity.type
_entity.pdbx_description
1 polymer ?
#
loop_
_entity_poly.entity_id
_entity_poly.type
_entity_poly.pdbx_seq_one_letter_code
_entity_poly.pdbx_strand_id
1 'polypeptide(L)'
;MASTDVPKLTRFQLPGFGLPLNFIPCAESSEGPAKGEGRELFRNALNMWDIQDGYVQLPLTTLREFTMLHLMNELTDKPDWHKKVFDDTIAAKWKSEALATEGLDITQKMVDWCIDELRYKAKMFESTGAVIVYNGDVVKSDSAIPTSIKHALKEAVAPLEQVPARQQDWHPGSNERVLDLVHPSLFPLVYGRSRILPDSLVGLEDCIKRSGEGETIPVPLETEIELGSKLGYGHAPLTKPFSTQFQWLPCDVDISDKDSVNITSYINNLHPDKHKDLYSAIEKIIHHTIPIWNLTLTPLRAEHIFEGRVRINYHACEYNPDPENDPEIDGPQQEDDEDEGNFIQRRRQWYEDTRQVVQPEPGTFKPPVAPEDLHDEIYLPGTTELKPEKSTDLRRDYSHRGLQVIVKLANIHLTLEKPEYEGGTWHVEGQMNEHICATATYYYDSENITTSRLGFRQQSSVEESDEVDYRQDHHDWLEPVFGCQQNGPGIQDVGTVDTPEGRLLTWPNILQHQVQPFKLADPTKPGHRKILALFLVDPGIRIISTANVPCQQREWWTEVIQHEHSSISALPVELQDHIFEDIEDFPINLEEAKKLREKLMEERKHYVVEQDDAFKWHEFSLCEH
;
A
#
# COMPACT_ATOMS: atom_id res chain seq x y z
N MET A 1 -28.95 30.22 21.99
CA MET A 1 -28.15 28.98 21.89
C MET A 1 -26.86 29.40 21.23
N ALA A 2 -25.75 29.47 21.97
CA ALA A 2 -24.45 29.71 21.35
C ALA A 2 -24.17 28.51 20.45
N SER A 3 -23.83 28.73 19.16
CA SER A 3 -23.27 27.63 18.38
C SER A 3 -21.95 27.27 19.05
N THR A 4 -21.88 26.05 19.57
CA THR A 4 -20.61 25.46 20.01
C THR A 4 -19.86 25.13 18.73
N ASP A 5 -19.17 26.12 18.16
CA ASP A 5 -18.28 25.90 17.03
C ASP A 5 -17.18 24.96 17.50
N VAL A 6 -17.22 23.71 16.99
CA VAL A 6 -16.19 22.70 17.23
C VAL A 6 -14.83 23.29 16.87
N PRO A 7 -13.80 23.16 17.73
CA PRO A 7 -12.50 23.77 17.47
C PRO A 7 -11.88 23.26 16.16
N LYS A 8 -11.28 24.17 15.39
CA LYS A 8 -10.44 23.83 14.24
C LYS A 8 -9.06 23.40 14.75
N LEU A 9 -8.57 22.28 14.25
CA LEU A 9 -7.21 21.81 14.55
C LEU A 9 -6.17 22.81 14.03
N THR A 10 -5.14 23.03 14.85
CA THR A 10 -3.98 23.85 14.48
C THR A 10 -2.83 22.96 14.03
N ARG A 11 -1.76 23.54 13.46
CA ARG A 11 -0.52 22.79 13.12
C ARG A 11 0.31 22.37 14.36
N PHE A 12 -0.22 22.62 15.56
CA PHE A 12 0.45 22.37 16.85
C PHE A 12 -0.35 21.46 17.79
N GLN A 13 -1.57 21.08 17.39
CA GLN A 13 -2.37 20.07 18.07
C GLN A 13 -2.44 18.86 17.14
N LEU A 14 -1.61 17.86 17.40
CA LEU A 14 -1.37 16.72 16.53
C LEU A 14 -1.50 15.43 17.35
N PRO A 15 -1.89 14.29 16.74
CA PRO A 15 -1.84 13.01 17.43
C PRO A 15 -0.44 12.76 18.01
N GLY A 16 -0.36 12.45 19.30
CA GLY A 16 0.90 12.31 20.04
C GLY A 16 1.48 13.61 20.61
N PHE A 17 0.88 14.77 20.30
CA PHE A 17 1.27 16.08 20.85
C PHE A 17 0.08 17.04 20.97
N GLY A 18 -0.50 17.13 22.17
CA GLY A 18 -1.70 17.93 22.44
C GLY A 18 -3.01 17.24 22.06
N LEU A 19 -2.96 16.11 21.34
CA LEU A 19 -4.06 15.19 21.09
C LEU A 19 -3.59 13.75 21.37
N PRO A 20 -4.50 12.84 21.78
CA PRO A 20 -4.15 11.44 21.95
C PRO A 20 -3.75 10.80 20.60
N LEU A 21 -2.94 9.75 20.62
CA LEU A 21 -2.49 9.05 19.41
C LEU A 21 -3.65 8.50 18.57
N ASN A 22 -4.66 7.91 19.21
CA ASN A 22 -5.88 7.40 18.58
C ASN A 22 -6.89 8.50 18.19
N PHE A 23 -6.48 9.77 18.12
CA PHE A 23 -7.34 10.85 17.67
C PHE A 23 -7.72 10.68 16.20
N ILE A 24 -9.03 10.72 15.91
CA ILE A 24 -9.58 10.74 14.56
C ILE A 24 -10.46 11.99 14.42
N PRO A 25 -10.21 12.87 13.43
CA PRO A 25 -11.07 14.03 13.19
C PRO A 25 -12.41 13.59 12.60
N CYS A 26 -13.51 14.29 12.94
CA CYS A 26 -14.79 14.05 12.29
C CYS A 26 -14.89 14.85 10.98
N ALA A 27 -15.42 14.23 9.91
CA ALA A 27 -15.56 14.89 8.62
C ALA A 27 -16.42 16.16 8.69
N GLU A 28 -17.59 16.12 9.36
CA GLU A 28 -18.54 17.25 9.35
C GLU A 28 -19.28 17.57 10.68
N SER A 29 -19.21 16.74 11.73
CA SER A 29 -20.17 16.85 12.85
C SER A 29 -19.89 18.00 13.84
N SER A 30 -20.97 18.54 14.42
CA SER A 30 -20.95 19.48 15.57
C SER A 30 -20.70 18.80 16.92
N GLU A 31 -20.56 17.46 16.93
CA GLU A 31 -20.47 16.62 18.13
C GLU A 31 -19.13 15.87 18.24
N GLY A 32 -18.23 16.04 17.26
CA GLY A 32 -16.90 15.43 17.23
C GLY A 32 -15.85 16.18 18.06
N PRO A 33 -14.69 15.55 18.37
CA PRO A 33 -13.66 16.16 19.19
C PRO A 33 -12.97 17.35 18.51
N ALA A 34 -12.90 17.35 17.18
CA ALA A 34 -12.53 18.50 16.36
C ALA A 34 -13.07 18.36 14.93
N LYS A 35 -13.16 19.47 14.20
CA LYS A 35 -13.56 19.48 12.79
C LYS A 35 -12.39 19.06 11.90
N GLY A 36 -12.58 18.01 11.09
CA GLY A 36 -11.64 17.58 10.06
C GLY A 36 -11.69 18.43 8.79
N GLU A 37 -11.06 17.95 7.72
CA GLU A 37 -10.96 18.66 6.43
C GLU A 37 -12.17 18.46 5.51
N GLY A 38 -13.35 18.16 6.06
CA GLY A 38 -14.58 17.98 5.27
C GLY A 38 -14.64 16.67 4.48
N ARG A 39 -13.70 15.74 4.71
CA ARG A 39 -13.70 14.39 4.15
C ARG A 39 -13.33 13.38 5.24
N GLU A 40 -13.94 12.20 5.20
CA GLU A 40 -13.58 11.08 6.06
C GLU A 40 -12.15 10.60 5.74
N LEU A 41 -11.50 9.92 6.69
CA LEU A 41 -10.22 9.28 6.41
C LEU A 41 -10.42 8.09 5.47
N PHE A 42 -9.42 7.80 4.66
CA PHE A 42 -9.35 6.57 3.89
C PHE A 42 -9.20 5.37 4.83
N ARG A 43 -9.91 4.31 4.50
CA ARG A 43 -9.85 3.02 5.21
C ARG A 43 -8.44 2.45 5.15
N ASN A 44 -8.07 1.74 6.22
CA ASN A 44 -6.70 1.29 6.40
C ASN A 44 -6.64 -0.12 6.98
N ALA A 45 -5.87 -1.02 6.37
CA ALA A 45 -5.67 -2.38 6.89
C ALA A 45 -4.78 -2.43 8.15
N LEU A 46 -4.33 -1.28 8.65
CA LEU A 46 -3.71 -1.13 9.96
C LEU A 46 -4.71 -0.76 11.08
N ASN A 47 -5.96 -0.45 10.71
CA ASN A 47 -7.02 -0.10 11.64
C ASN A 47 -7.93 -1.30 11.87
N MET A 48 -7.95 -1.83 13.10
CA MET A 48 -8.76 -2.99 13.43
C MET A 48 -10.27 -2.73 13.26
N TRP A 49 -10.75 -1.50 13.41
CA TRP A 49 -12.17 -1.21 13.16
C TRP A 49 -12.51 -1.31 11.67
N ASP A 50 -11.63 -0.85 10.79
CA ASP A 50 -11.86 -0.98 9.34
C ASP A 50 -11.80 -2.45 8.89
N ILE A 51 -10.97 -3.26 9.54
CA ILE A 51 -10.96 -4.71 9.35
C ILE A 51 -12.27 -5.33 9.85
N GLN A 52 -12.65 -5.10 11.10
CA GLN A 52 -13.81 -5.75 11.73
C GLN A 52 -15.12 -5.38 11.06
N ASP A 53 -15.29 -4.12 10.68
CA ASP A 53 -16.50 -3.62 10.03
C ASP A 53 -16.53 -3.97 8.52
N GLY A 54 -15.55 -4.73 8.02
CA GLY A 54 -15.49 -5.18 6.62
C GLY A 54 -15.06 -4.09 5.62
N TYR A 55 -14.66 -2.91 6.09
CA TYR A 55 -14.38 -1.76 5.24
C TYR A 55 -13.15 -1.93 4.33
N VAL A 56 -12.20 -2.79 4.69
CA VAL A 56 -11.04 -3.10 3.83
C VAL A 56 -11.24 -4.33 2.94
N GLN A 57 -12.41 -4.98 3.02
CA GLN A 57 -12.74 -6.12 2.17
C GLN A 57 -12.96 -5.67 0.73
N LEU A 58 -12.52 -6.51 -0.20
CA LEU A 58 -12.80 -6.40 -1.62
C LEU A 58 -13.74 -7.53 -2.05
N PRO A 59 -14.40 -7.43 -3.22
CA PRO A 59 -15.29 -8.46 -3.70
C PRO A 59 -14.60 -9.83 -3.81
N LEU A 60 -15.34 -10.88 -3.47
CA LEU A 60 -14.90 -12.26 -3.59
C LEU A 60 -14.71 -12.60 -5.07
N THR A 61 -13.46 -12.86 -5.46
CA THR A 61 -13.07 -12.90 -6.87
C THR A 61 -12.80 -14.34 -7.32
N THR A 62 -13.46 -14.80 -8.39
CA THR A 62 -13.25 -16.17 -8.89
C THR A 62 -11.82 -16.39 -9.41
N LEU A 63 -11.32 -17.64 -9.38
CA LEU A 63 -10.01 -18.01 -9.94
C LEU A 63 -9.89 -17.67 -11.43
N ARG A 64 -10.99 -17.84 -12.18
CA ARG A 64 -11.09 -17.43 -13.59
C ARG A 64 -11.02 -15.92 -13.76
N GLU A 65 -11.61 -15.15 -12.86
CA GLU A 65 -11.48 -13.70 -12.89
C GLU A 65 -10.03 -13.26 -12.60
N PHE A 66 -9.34 -13.89 -11.64
CA PHE A 66 -7.91 -13.65 -11.44
C PHE A 66 -7.08 -14.00 -12.69
N THR A 67 -7.41 -15.09 -13.38
CA THR A 67 -6.78 -15.47 -14.66
C THR A 67 -6.96 -14.38 -15.71
N MET A 68 -8.15 -13.79 -15.81
CA MET A 68 -8.42 -12.66 -16.70
C MET A 68 -7.59 -11.43 -16.33
N LEU A 69 -7.51 -11.10 -15.04
CA LEU A 69 -6.70 -10.00 -14.51
C LEU A 69 -5.20 -10.19 -14.79
N HIS A 70 -4.65 -11.39 -14.58
CA HIS A 70 -3.26 -11.72 -14.88
C HIS A 70 -2.97 -11.55 -16.38
N LEU A 71 -3.84 -12.06 -17.26
CA LEU A 71 -3.70 -11.88 -18.70
C LEU A 71 -3.69 -10.39 -19.09
N MET A 72 -4.62 -9.59 -18.55
CA MET A 72 -4.65 -8.15 -18.85
C MET A 72 -3.41 -7.42 -18.32
N ASN A 73 -2.92 -7.78 -17.14
CA ASN A 73 -1.68 -7.24 -16.60
C ASN A 73 -0.48 -7.54 -17.53
N GLU A 74 -0.36 -8.77 -18.04
CA GLU A 74 0.68 -9.13 -19.01
C GLU A 74 0.53 -8.41 -20.36
N LEU A 75 -0.69 -8.31 -20.89
CA LEU A 75 -0.94 -7.61 -22.15
C LEU A 75 -0.61 -6.12 -22.06
N THR A 76 -0.88 -5.49 -20.91
CA THR A 76 -0.57 -4.08 -20.66
C THR A 76 0.93 -3.80 -20.46
N ASP A 77 1.77 -4.84 -20.30
CA ASP A 77 3.23 -4.70 -20.31
C ASP A 77 3.81 -4.66 -21.73
N LYS A 78 3.02 -5.01 -22.76
CA LYS A 78 3.51 -4.95 -24.15
C LYS A 78 3.64 -3.48 -24.59
N PRO A 79 4.73 -3.12 -25.29
CA PRO A 79 4.88 -1.77 -25.85
C PRO A 79 3.70 -1.40 -26.76
N ASP A 80 3.18 -0.19 -26.62
CA ASP A 80 2.03 0.33 -27.38
C ASP A 80 0.76 -0.54 -27.29
N TRP A 81 0.56 -1.30 -26.19
CA TRP A 81 -0.63 -2.15 -26.02
C TRP A 81 -1.94 -1.39 -26.26
N HIS A 82 -2.03 -0.14 -25.77
CA HIS A 82 -3.21 0.73 -25.86
C HIS A 82 -3.59 1.06 -27.31
N LYS A 83 -2.64 1.03 -28.25
CA LYS A 83 -2.92 1.15 -29.70
C LYS A 83 -3.19 -0.21 -30.32
N LYS A 84 -2.36 -1.20 -29.98
CA LYS A 84 -2.37 -2.55 -30.56
C LYS A 84 -3.65 -3.32 -30.25
N VAL A 85 -4.32 -3.04 -29.13
CA VAL A 85 -5.59 -3.69 -28.76
C VAL A 85 -6.73 -3.38 -29.75
N PHE A 86 -6.63 -2.30 -30.52
CA PHE A 86 -7.60 -1.94 -31.57
C PHE A 86 -7.27 -2.54 -32.94
N ASP A 87 -6.11 -3.17 -33.12
CA ASP A 87 -5.80 -3.94 -34.31
C ASP A 87 -6.35 -5.37 -34.14
N ASP A 88 -7.41 -5.70 -34.89
CA ASP A 88 -8.08 -6.99 -34.80
C ASP A 88 -7.16 -8.18 -35.11
N THR A 89 -6.13 -7.99 -35.94
CA THR A 89 -5.14 -9.05 -36.24
C THR A 89 -4.26 -9.31 -35.03
N ILE A 90 -3.81 -8.25 -34.36
CA ILE A 90 -2.99 -8.37 -33.14
C ILE A 90 -3.84 -8.92 -32.00
N ALA A 91 -5.06 -8.41 -31.81
CA ALA A 91 -5.97 -8.90 -30.78
C ALA A 91 -6.32 -10.38 -30.99
N ALA A 92 -6.60 -10.82 -32.22
CA ALA A 92 -6.84 -12.23 -32.52
C ALA A 92 -5.63 -13.12 -32.19
N LYS A 93 -4.41 -12.62 -32.45
CA LYS A 93 -3.17 -13.30 -32.08
C LYS A 93 -3.04 -13.42 -30.55
N TRP A 94 -3.26 -12.36 -29.79
CA TRP A 94 -3.23 -12.41 -28.32
C TRP A 94 -4.25 -13.39 -27.75
N LYS A 95 -5.48 -13.42 -28.29
CA LYS A 95 -6.50 -14.40 -27.92
C LYS A 95 -6.03 -15.83 -28.17
N SER A 96 -5.47 -16.09 -29.35
CA SER A 96 -4.96 -17.42 -29.72
C SER A 96 -3.76 -17.86 -28.87
N GLU A 97 -2.86 -16.93 -28.53
CA GLU A 97 -1.73 -17.19 -27.63
C GLU A 97 -2.23 -17.56 -26.24
N ALA A 98 -3.18 -16.80 -25.68
CA ALA A 98 -3.74 -17.07 -24.35
C ALA A 98 -4.47 -18.43 -24.28
N LEU A 99 -5.28 -18.76 -25.28
CA LEU A 99 -5.99 -20.06 -25.37
C LEU A 99 -5.05 -21.26 -25.58
N ALA A 100 -3.83 -21.03 -26.06
CA ALA A 100 -2.83 -22.07 -26.27
C ALA A 100 -1.89 -22.27 -25.07
N THR A 101 -2.02 -21.46 -24.01
CA THR A 101 -1.19 -21.57 -22.81
C THR A 101 -1.57 -22.82 -22.01
N GLU A 102 -0.66 -23.79 -21.92
CA GLU A 102 -0.88 -25.00 -21.13
C GLU A 102 -1.06 -24.68 -19.64
N GLY A 103 -2.09 -25.27 -19.02
CA GLY A 103 -2.38 -25.14 -17.58
C GLY A 103 -3.11 -23.87 -17.17
N LEU A 104 -3.44 -22.97 -18.11
CA LEU A 104 -4.24 -21.78 -17.85
C LEU A 104 -5.73 -22.09 -18.05
N ASP A 105 -6.56 -21.98 -17.00
CA ASP A 105 -8.01 -22.12 -17.14
C ASP A 105 -8.59 -20.85 -17.77
N ILE A 106 -8.62 -20.82 -19.10
CA ILE A 106 -9.09 -19.67 -19.86
C ILE A 106 -9.94 -20.09 -21.06
N THR A 107 -11.08 -19.43 -21.22
CA THR A 107 -12.04 -19.74 -22.29
C THR A 107 -12.10 -18.65 -23.35
N GLN A 108 -12.76 -18.95 -24.47
CA GLN A 108 -12.99 -17.97 -25.53
C GLN A 108 -13.74 -16.72 -25.00
N LYS A 109 -14.73 -16.91 -24.13
CA LYS A 109 -15.49 -15.80 -23.53
C LYS A 109 -14.59 -14.91 -22.67
N MET A 110 -13.69 -15.51 -21.88
CA MET A 110 -12.75 -14.79 -21.03
C MET A 110 -11.78 -13.94 -21.85
N VAL A 111 -11.14 -14.49 -22.89
CA VAL A 111 -10.21 -13.70 -23.73
C VAL A 111 -10.92 -12.62 -24.54
N ASP A 112 -12.16 -12.87 -24.97
CA ASP A 112 -12.98 -11.86 -25.64
C ASP A 112 -13.27 -10.69 -24.68
N TRP A 113 -13.70 -11.02 -23.46
CA TRP A 113 -13.97 -10.05 -22.41
C TRP A 113 -12.71 -9.23 -22.05
N CYS A 114 -11.55 -9.87 -21.88
CA CYS A 114 -10.29 -9.17 -21.58
C CYS A 114 -9.92 -8.15 -22.66
N ILE A 115 -10.07 -8.50 -23.95
CA ILE A 115 -9.76 -7.58 -25.04
C ILE A 115 -10.71 -6.38 -25.05
N ASP A 116 -11.99 -6.60 -24.75
CA ASP A 116 -12.98 -5.51 -24.68
C ASP A 116 -12.74 -4.59 -23.47
N GLU A 117 -12.39 -5.13 -22.29
CA GLU A 117 -11.98 -4.31 -21.14
C GLU A 117 -10.69 -3.53 -21.46
N LEU A 118 -9.70 -4.13 -22.11
CA LEU A 118 -8.47 -3.43 -22.50
C LEU A 118 -8.73 -2.30 -23.51
N ARG A 119 -9.65 -2.49 -24.48
CA ARG A 119 -10.08 -1.41 -25.38
C ARG A 119 -10.75 -0.27 -24.63
N TYR A 120 -11.51 -0.59 -23.57
CA TYR A 120 -12.10 0.43 -22.69
C TYR A 120 -11.01 1.17 -21.89
N LYS A 121 -10.12 0.43 -21.21
CA LYS A 121 -9.01 1.00 -20.42
C LYS A 121 -8.05 1.84 -21.26
N ALA A 122 -7.83 1.48 -22.53
CA ALA A 122 -6.97 2.23 -23.44
C ALA A 122 -7.40 3.71 -23.59
N LYS A 123 -8.70 4.01 -23.53
CA LYS A 123 -9.22 5.39 -23.58
C LYS A 123 -8.80 6.21 -22.36
N MET A 124 -8.82 5.61 -21.18
CA MET A 124 -8.34 6.24 -19.95
C MET A 124 -6.81 6.36 -19.93
N PHE A 125 -6.12 5.37 -20.50
CA PHE A 125 -4.66 5.39 -20.61
C PHE A 125 -4.18 6.55 -21.49
N GLU A 126 -4.89 6.93 -22.55
CA GLU A 126 -4.52 8.06 -23.40
C GLU A 126 -4.46 9.40 -22.65
N SER A 127 -5.32 9.62 -21.66
CA SER A 127 -5.34 10.86 -20.87
C SER A 127 -4.43 10.81 -19.63
N THR A 128 -4.19 9.63 -19.07
CA THR A 128 -3.49 9.47 -17.77
C THR A 128 -2.09 8.88 -17.89
N GLY A 129 -1.80 8.14 -18.96
CA GLY A 129 -0.58 7.34 -19.10
C GLY A 129 -0.48 6.18 -18.10
N ALA A 130 -1.58 5.81 -17.44
CA ALA A 130 -1.61 4.83 -16.35
C ALA A 130 -2.76 3.83 -16.50
N VAL A 131 -2.62 2.65 -15.90
CA VAL A 131 -3.61 1.58 -15.98
C VAL A 131 -3.77 0.87 -14.64
N ILE A 132 -5.03 0.65 -14.24
CA ILE A 132 -5.39 -0.18 -13.10
C ILE A 132 -5.30 -1.65 -13.52
N VAL A 133 -4.48 -2.44 -12.83
CA VAL A 133 -4.18 -3.84 -13.20
C VAL A 133 -4.88 -4.87 -12.32
N TYR A 134 -5.19 -4.53 -11.07
CA TYR A 134 -5.86 -5.44 -10.13
C TYR A 134 -6.97 -4.74 -9.35
N ASN A 135 -7.81 -5.56 -8.69
CA ASN A 135 -8.76 -5.09 -7.68
C ASN A 135 -8.00 -4.40 -6.53
N GLY A 136 -8.67 -3.52 -5.78
CA GLY A 136 -8.00 -2.64 -4.82
C GLY A 136 -7.11 -1.58 -5.47
N ASP A 137 -7.31 -1.31 -6.76
CA ASP A 137 -6.72 -0.18 -7.49
C ASP A 137 -5.20 -0.06 -7.42
N VAL A 138 -4.54 -1.20 -7.67
CA VAL A 138 -3.12 -1.25 -8.04
C VAL A 138 -2.97 -0.63 -9.44
N VAL A 139 -2.26 0.50 -9.52
CA VAL A 139 -2.07 1.28 -10.75
C VAL A 139 -0.60 1.28 -11.15
N LYS A 140 -0.32 0.96 -12.42
CA LYS A 140 1.03 1.08 -13.00
C LYS A 140 1.09 2.13 -14.10
N SER A 141 2.23 2.80 -14.21
CA SER A 141 2.58 3.66 -15.34
C SER A 141 4.06 3.55 -15.69
N ASP A 142 4.34 3.34 -16.97
CA ASP A 142 5.70 3.33 -17.53
C ASP A 142 6.07 4.68 -18.17
N SER A 143 5.18 5.66 -18.11
CA SER A 143 5.33 6.96 -18.78
C SER A 143 5.09 8.17 -17.87
N ALA A 144 4.58 7.96 -16.64
CA ALA A 144 4.30 9.03 -15.69
C ALA A 144 5.55 9.86 -15.36
N ILE A 145 6.72 9.22 -15.25
CA ILE A 145 7.99 9.90 -14.94
C ILE A 145 8.83 10.06 -16.22
N PRO A 146 9.01 11.30 -16.72
CA PRO A 146 9.87 11.57 -17.86
C PRO A 146 11.32 11.08 -17.67
N THR A 147 11.95 10.62 -18.75
CA THR A 147 13.34 10.14 -18.73
C THR A 147 14.34 11.19 -18.22
N SER A 148 14.09 12.48 -18.48
CA SER A 148 14.91 13.57 -17.95
C SER A 148 14.87 13.66 -16.43
N ILE A 149 13.70 13.43 -15.82
CA ILE A 149 13.53 13.41 -14.36
C ILE A 149 14.19 12.15 -13.78
N LYS A 150 14.06 10.99 -14.45
CA LYS A 150 14.79 9.76 -14.06
C LYS A 150 16.30 9.98 -14.02
N HIS A 151 16.87 10.61 -15.04
CA HIS A 151 18.30 10.90 -15.09
C HIS A 151 18.71 11.88 -13.98
N ALA A 152 17.93 12.94 -13.77
CA ALA A 152 18.18 13.89 -12.68
C ALA A 152 18.14 13.20 -11.30
N LEU A 153 17.21 12.27 -11.08
CA LEU A 153 17.17 11.46 -9.85
C LEU A 153 18.44 10.61 -9.70
N LYS A 154 18.86 9.89 -10.75
CA LYS A 154 20.08 9.05 -10.72
C LYS A 154 21.33 9.86 -10.38
N GLU A 155 21.48 11.03 -10.99
CA GLU A 155 22.59 11.95 -10.72
C GLU A 155 22.55 12.48 -9.28
N ALA A 156 21.37 12.90 -8.81
CA ALA A 156 21.19 13.47 -7.49
C ALA A 156 21.32 12.45 -6.33
N VAL A 157 21.06 11.16 -6.60
CA VAL A 157 21.23 10.08 -5.62
C VAL A 157 22.69 9.61 -5.52
N ALA A 158 23.49 9.76 -6.58
CA ALA A 158 24.87 9.25 -6.64
C ALA A 158 25.76 9.65 -5.43
N PRO A 159 25.69 10.87 -4.86
CA PRO A 159 26.46 11.23 -3.68
C PRO A 159 26.13 10.43 -2.41
N LEU A 160 24.91 9.90 -2.28
CA LEU A 160 24.50 9.05 -1.17
C LEU A 160 24.99 7.60 -1.34
N GLU A 161 25.08 7.15 -2.59
CA GLU A 161 25.50 5.78 -2.93
C GLU A 161 27.03 5.64 -2.95
N GLN A 162 27.75 6.65 -3.43
CA GLN A 162 29.20 6.65 -3.65
C GLN A 162 30.00 7.07 -2.41
N VAL A 163 29.54 6.68 -1.23
CA VAL A 163 30.26 6.89 0.03
C VAL A 163 31.30 5.78 0.26
N PRO A 164 32.37 6.04 1.04
CA PRO A 164 33.31 4.99 1.45
C PRO A 164 32.58 3.80 2.09
N ALA A 165 33.04 2.57 1.88
CA ALA A 165 32.38 1.35 2.35
C ALA A 165 32.01 1.37 3.85
N ARG A 166 32.86 1.96 4.70
CA ARG A 166 32.62 2.12 6.15
C ARG A 166 31.42 3.03 6.50
N GLN A 167 30.96 3.84 5.56
CA GLN A 167 29.84 4.77 5.70
C GLN A 167 28.56 4.25 5.03
N GLN A 168 28.64 3.17 4.26
CA GLN A 168 27.46 2.54 3.69
C GLN A 168 26.53 2.03 4.80
N ASP A 169 25.25 2.36 4.69
CA ASP A 169 24.25 2.01 5.68
C ASP A 169 23.44 0.79 5.22
N TRP A 170 23.97 -0.39 5.51
CA TRP A 170 23.30 -1.64 5.20
C TRP A 170 22.13 -1.88 6.13
N HIS A 171 20.97 -2.22 5.56
CA HIS A 171 19.76 -2.51 6.29
C HIS A 171 19.99 -3.67 7.27
N PRO A 172 19.59 -3.53 8.56
CA PRO A 172 19.76 -4.59 9.55
C PRO A 172 19.15 -5.92 9.11
N GLY A 173 19.88 -7.02 9.31
CA GLY A 173 19.43 -8.36 8.94
C GLY A 173 19.44 -8.68 7.42
N SER A 174 19.78 -7.72 6.55
CA SER A 174 19.78 -7.95 5.09
C SER A 174 20.99 -8.71 4.55
N ASN A 175 21.96 -9.02 5.40
CA ASN A 175 23.26 -9.58 5.00
C ASN A 175 23.97 -8.71 3.93
N GLU A 176 23.96 -7.38 4.11
CA GLU A 176 24.53 -6.39 3.18
C GLU A 176 24.03 -6.54 1.73
N ARG A 177 22.73 -6.79 1.58
CA ARG A 177 22.06 -6.81 0.26
C ARG A 177 21.19 -5.58 0.03
N VAL A 178 20.65 -5.00 1.10
CA VAL A 178 19.77 -3.83 1.03
C VAL A 178 20.53 -2.64 1.60
N LEU A 179 20.82 -1.66 0.75
CA LEU A 179 21.50 -0.41 1.11
C LEU A 179 20.44 0.68 1.31
N ASP A 180 20.36 1.21 2.52
CA ASP A 180 19.47 2.30 2.88
C ASP A 180 20.16 3.64 2.55
N LEU A 181 19.58 4.44 1.63
CA LEU A 181 20.10 5.77 1.29
C LEU A 181 19.34 6.86 2.03
N VAL A 182 18.02 6.76 2.03
CA VAL A 182 17.11 7.56 2.87
C VAL A 182 16.12 6.57 3.46
N HIS A 183 16.18 6.33 4.76
CA HIS A 183 15.27 5.40 5.42
C HIS A 183 14.53 6.09 6.57
N PRO A 184 13.19 6.06 6.60
CA PRO A 184 12.41 6.81 7.59
C PRO A 184 12.59 6.31 9.03
N SER A 185 13.05 5.06 9.21
CA SER A 185 13.44 4.53 10.53
C SER A 185 14.79 5.02 11.06
N LEU A 186 15.57 5.78 10.29
CA LEU A 186 16.79 6.43 10.79
C LEU A 186 16.42 7.87 11.21
N PHE A 187 16.77 8.25 12.44
CA PHE A 187 16.29 9.48 13.09
C PHE A 187 14.75 9.63 13.11
N PRO A 188 13.99 8.60 13.54
CA PRO A 188 12.55 8.74 13.71
C PRO A 188 12.24 9.73 14.85
N LEU A 189 10.99 10.13 14.99
CA LEU A 189 10.53 10.70 16.26
C LEU A 189 10.68 9.64 17.36
N VAL A 190 11.22 10.02 18.51
CA VAL A 190 11.34 9.17 19.70
C VAL A 190 10.56 9.83 20.83
N TYR A 191 9.44 9.21 21.21
CA TYR A 191 8.61 9.71 22.30
C TYR A 191 9.39 9.75 23.63
N GLY A 192 9.22 10.82 24.40
CA GLY A 192 10.00 11.07 25.62
C GLY A 192 11.41 11.62 25.38
N ARG A 193 11.82 11.85 24.13
CA ARG A 193 13.19 12.30 23.81
C ARG A 193 13.28 13.40 22.74
N SER A 194 12.63 13.21 21.59
CA SER A 194 12.69 14.18 20.49
C SER A 194 12.16 15.56 20.91
N ARG A 195 12.68 16.61 20.28
CA ARG A 195 12.28 17.99 20.56
C ARG A 195 11.24 18.46 19.55
N ILE A 196 10.11 18.96 20.03
CA ILE A 196 8.98 19.44 19.23
C ILE A 196 8.70 20.90 19.52
N LEU A 197 8.41 21.68 18.48
CA LEU A 197 8.06 23.09 18.58
C LEU A 197 6.56 23.25 18.92
N PRO A 198 6.20 23.89 20.04
CA PRO A 198 4.80 23.97 20.50
C PRO A 198 3.96 25.02 19.77
N ASP A 199 4.60 26.02 19.15
CA ASP A 199 3.93 27.22 18.61
C ASP A 199 4.60 27.79 17.35
N SER A 200 5.60 27.09 16.81
CA SER A 200 6.33 27.49 15.60
C SER A 200 6.70 26.28 14.75
N LEU A 201 7.10 26.53 13.51
CA LEU A 201 7.52 25.49 12.56
C LEU A 201 8.90 25.82 12.02
N VAL A 202 9.60 24.81 11.53
CA VAL A 202 10.82 24.96 10.75
C VAL A 202 10.57 24.74 9.26
N GLY A 203 11.33 25.43 8.43
CA GLY A 203 11.46 25.17 7.00
C GLY A 203 12.85 24.65 6.65
N LEU A 204 13.14 24.57 5.35
CA LEU A 204 14.44 24.08 4.86
C LEU A 204 15.63 24.96 5.29
N GLU A 205 15.42 26.26 5.50
CA GLU A 205 16.49 27.22 5.78
C GLU A 205 16.95 27.24 7.25
N ASP A 206 16.05 26.91 8.20
CA ASP A 206 16.29 27.05 9.64
C ASP A 206 16.21 25.72 10.42
N CYS A 207 15.76 24.62 9.80
CA CYS A 207 15.60 23.33 10.47
C CYS A 207 16.84 22.79 11.19
N ILE A 208 18.05 23.03 10.65
CA ILE A 208 19.31 22.60 11.27
C ILE A 208 19.72 23.57 12.39
N LYS A 209 19.59 24.88 12.16
CA LYS A 209 19.96 25.92 13.12
C LYS A 209 19.15 25.83 14.41
N ARG A 210 17.89 25.42 14.26
CA ARG A 210 16.92 25.26 15.36
C ARG A 210 16.96 23.87 16.00
N SER A 211 17.94 23.03 15.64
CA SER A 211 18.14 21.72 16.29
C SER A 211 18.29 21.91 17.81
N GLY A 212 17.46 21.20 18.56
CA GLY A 212 17.41 21.24 20.03
C GLY A 212 16.36 22.19 20.60
N GLU A 213 15.83 23.12 19.80
CA GLU A 213 14.72 23.99 20.20
C GLU A 213 13.42 23.21 20.39
N GLY A 214 12.49 23.80 21.16
CA GLY A 214 11.21 23.20 21.50
C GLY A 214 11.23 22.50 22.87
N GLU A 215 10.21 21.71 23.15
CA GLU A 215 10.10 20.88 24.35
C GLU A 215 10.27 19.40 24.04
N THR A 216 10.59 18.59 25.05
CA THR A 216 10.65 17.15 24.87
C THR A 216 9.23 16.63 24.69
N ILE A 217 8.99 15.93 23.58
CA ILE A 217 7.69 15.32 23.31
C ILE A 217 7.34 14.31 24.42
N PRO A 218 6.11 14.32 24.97
CA PRO A 218 5.73 13.39 26.03
C PRO A 218 5.68 11.94 25.52
N VAL A 219 5.78 10.98 26.44
CA VAL A 219 5.46 9.57 26.12
C VAL A 219 3.94 9.39 26.13
N PRO A 220 3.33 8.91 25.03
CA PRO A 220 1.89 8.67 24.97
C PRO A 220 1.45 7.66 26.04
N LEU A 221 0.25 7.85 26.58
CA LEU A 221 -0.33 6.92 27.55
C LEU A 221 -0.83 5.65 26.85
N GLU A 222 -0.84 4.51 27.56
CA GLU A 222 -1.37 3.25 26.99
C GLU A 222 -2.86 3.37 26.58
N THR A 223 -3.64 4.22 27.24
CA THR A 223 -5.04 4.47 26.87
C THR A 223 -5.20 5.21 25.54
N GLU A 224 -4.14 5.85 25.05
CA GLU A 224 -4.15 6.61 23.80
C GLU A 224 -3.81 5.76 22.58
N ILE A 225 -3.36 4.52 22.78
CA ILE A 225 -3.04 3.57 21.70
C ILE A 225 -4.10 2.50 21.52
N GLU A 226 -5.09 2.42 22.41
CA GLU A 226 -6.16 1.43 22.35
C GLU A 226 -7.24 1.87 21.34
N LEU A 227 -7.56 0.97 20.41
CA LEU A 227 -8.85 0.99 19.74
C LEU A 227 -9.83 0.28 20.67
N GLY A 228 -10.79 1.01 21.26
CA GLY A 228 -11.76 0.42 22.20
C GLY A 228 -12.41 -0.87 21.65
N SER A 229 -12.71 -1.83 22.54
CA SER A 229 -13.38 -3.07 22.14
C SER A 229 -14.86 -2.81 21.82
N LYS A 230 -15.26 -3.05 20.55
CA LYS A 230 -16.68 -3.05 20.15
C LYS A 230 -17.40 -4.35 20.53
N LEU A 231 -16.67 -5.47 20.61
CA LEU A 231 -17.23 -6.80 20.84
C LEU A 231 -16.76 -7.31 22.21
N GLY A 232 -17.67 -7.29 23.20
CA GLY A 232 -17.38 -7.61 24.60
C GLY A 232 -16.89 -9.04 24.91
N TYR A 233 -16.62 -9.88 23.91
CA TYR A 233 -16.22 -11.28 24.09
C TYR A 233 -15.33 -11.77 22.92
N GLY A 234 -14.09 -11.30 22.84
CA GLY A 234 -13.07 -11.84 21.92
C GLY A 234 -11.74 -11.09 22.02
N HIS A 235 -10.61 -11.81 21.95
CA HIS A 235 -9.28 -11.19 21.83
C HIS A 235 -9.08 -10.75 20.37
N ALA A 236 -9.30 -9.48 20.06
CA ALA A 236 -8.89 -8.93 18.77
C ALA A 236 -7.34 -8.98 18.67
N PRO A 237 -6.76 -9.49 17.56
CA PRO A 237 -5.30 -9.63 17.43
C PRO A 237 -4.56 -8.28 17.36
N LEU A 238 -5.22 -7.20 16.93
CA LEU A 238 -4.61 -5.86 16.81
C LEU A 238 -5.33 -4.81 17.66
N THR A 239 -5.10 -4.82 18.98
CA THR A 239 -5.73 -3.88 19.92
C THR A 239 -4.98 -2.56 20.09
N LYS A 240 -3.69 -2.55 19.78
CA LYS A 240 -2.79 -1.40 19.97
C LYS A 240 -2.06 -1.07 18.66
N PRO A 241 -2.74 -0.47 17.67
CA PRO A 241 -2.16 -0.28 16.34
C PRO A 241 -1.12 0.86 16.26
N PHE A 242 -0.84 1.52 17.39
CA PHE A 242 0.07 2.65 17.50
C PHE A 242 1.30 2.30 18.34
N SER A 243 2.45 2.82 17.94
CA SER A 243 3.68 2.83 18.74
C SER A 243 3.66 3.95 19.77
N THR A 244 4.04 3.63 21.00
CA THR A 244 4.34 4.62 22.06
C THR A 244 5.80 5.05 22.08
N GLN A 245 6.65 4.45 21.24
CA GLN A 245 8.09 4.71 21.23
C GLN A 245 8.51 5.53 20.03
N PHE A 246 7.95 5.23 18.85
CA PHE A 246 8.45 5.77 17.58
C PHE A 246 7.34 6.28 16.66
N GLN A 247 7.70 7.21 15.79
CA GLN A 247 6.90 7.58 14.63
C GLN A 247 7.82 8.00 13.48
N TRP A 248 7.49 7.64 12.26
CA TRP A 248 8.15 8.20 11.08
C TRP A 248 7.70 9.64 10.84
N LEU A 249 8.66 10.52 10.57
CA LEU A 249 8.39 11.94 10.30
C LEU A 249 8.20 12.16 8.79
N PRO A 250 6.99 12.46 8.31
CA PRO A 250 6.80 12.93 6.93
C PRO A 250 7.44 14.31 6.74
N CYS A 251 7.71 14.67 5.49
CA CYS A 251 7.94 16.05 5.09
C CYS A 251 6.63 16.69 4.59
N ASP A 252 6.51 18.00 4.77
CA ASP A 252 5.36 18.77 4.34
C ASP A 252 5.56 19.27 2.91
N VAL A 253 4.55 19.05 2.07
CA VAL A 253 4.61 19.29 0.62
C VAL A 253 3.53 20.29 0.20
N ASP A 254 3.92 21.43 -0.37
CA ASP A 254 3.02 22.41 -0.97
C ASP A 254 2.65 22.00 -2.40
N ILE A 255 1.35 21.96 -2.66
CA ILE A 255 0.74 21.58 -3.95
C ILE A 255 -0.24 22.66 -4.45
N SER A 256 -0.14 23.89 -3.93
CA SER A 256 -1.02 25.01 -4.26
C SER A 256 -0.85 25.49 -5.71
N ASP A 257 0.37 25.44 -6.22
CA ASP A 257 0.67 25.66 -7.64
C ASP A 257 0.34 24.39 -8.45
N LYS A 258 -0.45 24.54 -9.51
CA LYS A 258 -0.86 23.43 -10.38
C LYS A 258 0.29 22.81 -11.16
N ASP A 259 1.30 23.62 -11.51
CA ASP A 259 2.39 23.23 -12.40
C ASP A 259 3.65 22.82 -11.63
N SER A 260 3.66 22.98 -10.30
CA SER A 260 4.80 22.63 -9.47
C SER A 260 4.38 21.96 -8.15
N VAL A 261 5.38 21.49 -7.41
CA VAL A 261 5.28 20.94 -6.06
C VAL A 261 6.54 21.38 -5.33
N ASN A 262 6.41 21.82 -4.08
CA ASN A 262 7.55 22.26 -3.28
C ASN A 262 7.56 21.53 -1.94
N ILE A 263 8.69 20.94 -1.58
CA ILE A 263 8.91 20.39 -0.25
C ILE A 263 9.28 21.54 0.67
N THR A 264 8.50 21.75 1.73
CA THR A 264 8.60 22.94 2.60
C THR A 264 9.31 22.67 3.93
N SER A 265 9.38 21.41 4.35
CA SER A 265 10.16 20.95 5.50
C SER A 265 11.13 19.85 5.09
N TYR A 266 12.20 19.62 5.86
CA TYR A 266 13.25 18.69 5.44
C TYR A 266 12.71 17.25 5.30
N ILE A 267 13.20 16.49 4.33
CA ILE A 267 13.01 15.04 4.27
C ILE A 267 13.84 14.42 5.39
N ASN A 268 13.20 13.60 6.24
CA ASN A 268 13.91 12.94 7.33
C ASN A 268 15.12 12.16 6.80
N ASN A 269 16.26 12.32 7.47
CA ASN A 269 17.54 11.72 7.08
C ASN A 269 18.10 12.18 5.70
N LEU A 270 17.66 13.33 5.17
CA LEU A 270 18.24 13.91 3.94
C LEU A 270 18.58 15.40 4.12
N HIS A 271 19.88 15.71 4.14
CA HIS A 271 20.36 17.07 4.41
C HIS A 271 19.90 18.06 3.32
N PRO A 272 19.12 19.11 3.67
CA PRO A 272 18.49 20.01 2.68
C PRO A 272 19.51 20.81 1.88
N ASP A 273 20.59 21.31 2.49
CA ASP A 273 21.58 22.09 1.73
C ASP A 273 22.51 21.27 0.84
N LYS A 274 22.91 20.07 1.28
CA LYS A 274 23.84 19.21 0.52
C LYS A 274 23.17 18.48 -0.63
N HIS A 275 21.85 18.28 -0.57
CA HIS A 275 21.10 17.47 -1.53
C HIS A 275 19.96 18.22 -2.22
N LYS A 276 20.12 19.52 -2.50
CA LYS A 276 19.10 20.36 -3.16
C LYS A 276 18.59 19.76 -4.47
N ASP A 277 19.49 19.22 -5.29
CA ASP A 277 19.12 18.58 -6.56
C ASP A 277 18.24 17.34 -6.35
N LEU A 278 18.43 16.61 -5.26
CA LEU A 278 17.62 15.44 -4.93
C LEU A 278 16.22 15.86 -4.43
N TYR A 279 16.13 16.92 -3.63
CA TYR A 279 14.83 17.51 -3.27
C TYR A 279 14.07 17.93 -4.54
N SER A 280 14.72 18.66 -5.45
CA SER A 280 14.12 19.06 -6.73
C SER A 280 13.73 17.90 -7.64
N ALA A 281 14.46 16.78 -7.60
CA ALA A 281 14.07 15.57 -8.33
C ALA A 281 12.83 14.91 -7.69
N ILE A 282 12.79 14.80 -6.36
CA ILE A 282 11.67 14.20 -5.62
C ILE A 282 10.40 15.04 -5.78
N GLU A 283 10.48 16.37 -5.71
CA GLU A 283 9.36 17.29 -5.97
C GLU A 283 8.69 17.03 -7.32
N LYS A 284 9.49 16.89 -8.39
CA LYS A 284 8.99 16.58 -9.73
C LYS A 284 8.35 15.19 -9.79
N ILE A 285 8.91 14.21 -9.08
CA ILE A 285 8.32 12.87 -9.03
C ILE A 285 6.99 12.90 -8.27
N ILE A 286 6.90 13.60 -7.14
CA ILE A 286 5.64 13.79 -6.40
C ILE A 286 4.60 14.46 -7.30
N HIS A 287 4.98 15.52 -8.03
CA HIS A 287 4.10 16.19 -8.99
C HIS A 287 3.47 15.21 -9.98
N HIS A 288 4.27 14.31 -10.57
CA HIS A 288 3.79 13.29 -11.51
C HIS A 288 3.08 12.11 -10.84
N THR A 289 3.28 11.90 -9.54
CA THR A 289 2.64 10.81 -8.78
C THR A 289 1.23 11.18 -8.33
N ILE A 290 0.96 12.46 -8.05
CA ILE A 290 -0.35 12.94 -7.58
C ILE A 290 -1.54 12.45 -8.44
N PRO A 291 -1.52 12.57 -9.79
CA PRO A 291 -2.62 12.06 -10.62
C PRO A 291 -2.80 10.54 -10.51
N ILE A 292 -1.72 9.79 -10.28
CA ILE A 292 -1.77 8.33 -10.16
C ILE A 292 -2.33 7.94 -8.78
N TRP A 293 -1.96 8.66 -7.71
CA TRP A 293 -2.63 8.52 -6.41
C TRP A 293 -4.11 8.84 -6.48
N ASN A 294 -4.53 9.85 -7.25
CA ASN A 294 -5.96 10.13 -7.46
C ASN A 294 -6.69 8.91 -8.06
N LEU A 295 -6.08 8.20 -9.02
CA LEU A 295 -6.62 6.97 -9.59
C LEU A 295 -6.71 5.85 -8.55
N THR A 296 -5.66 5.67 -7.74
CA THR A 296 -5.62 4.67 -6.67
C THR A 296 -6.65 4.92 -5.57
N LEU A 297 -6.85 6.18 -5.17
CA LEU A 297 -7.68 6.53 -4.01
C LEU A 297 -9.14 6.87 -4.35
N THR A 298 -9.47 7.16 -5.61
CA THR A 298 -10.85 7.45 -6.01
C THR A 298 -11.81 6.30 -5.66
N PRO A 299 -11.44 5.03 -5.84
CA PRO A 299 -12.36 3.94 -5.57
C PRO A 299 -12.73 3.74 -4.11
N LEU A 300 -11.83 4.11 -3.20
CA LEU A 300 -12.11 4.15 -1.76
C LEU A 300 -13.05 5.29 -1.34
N ARG A 301 -13.45 6.19 -2.26
CA ARG A 301 -14.44 7.26 -2.01
C ARG A 301 -15.81 6.97 -2.61
N ALA A 302 -15.91 5.97 -3.48
CA ALA A 302 -17.12 5.72 -4.26
C ALA A 302 -17.39 4.22 -4.39
N GLU A 303 -17.38 3.54 -3.25
CA GLU A 303 -17.39 2.08 -3.15
C GLU A 303 -18.62 1.42 -3.79
N HIS A 304 -19.80 2.01 -3.65
CA HIS A 304 -21.04 1.54 -4.31
C HIS A 304 -20.96 1.54 -5.86
N ILE A 305 -19.92 2.16 -6.45
CA ILE A 305 -19.63 2.09 -7.90
C ILE A 305 -18.75 0.89 -8.22
N PHE A 306 -17.84 0.53 -7.31
CA PHE A 306 -16.75 -0.40 -7.55
C PHE A 306 -17.03 -1.81 -7.06
N GLU A 307 -18.09 -2.02 -6.27
CA GLU A 307 -18.78 -3.31 -6.12
C GLU A 307 -19.09 -3.92 -7.51
N GLY A 308 -19.36 -3.09 -8.53
CA GLY A 308 -19.63 -3.51 -9.92
C GLY A 308 -18.41 -3.87 -10.79
N ARG A 309 -17.19 -4.02 -10.22
CA ARG A 309 -16.01 -4.48 -10.99
C ARG A 309 -15.91 -6.00 -11.12
N VAL A 310 -16.83 -6.75 -10.52
CA VAL A 310 -16.94 -8.20 -10.69
C VAL A 310 -17.12 -8.53 -12.18
N ARG A 311 -16.21 -9.33 -12.72
CA ARG A 311 -16.19 -9.72 -14.15
C ARG A 311 -16.97 -11.01 -14.36
N ILE A 312 -16.96 -11.86 -13.33
CA ILE A 312 -17.65 -13.14 -13.31
C ILE A 312 -18.52 -13.20 -12.04
N ASN A 313 -19.83 -13.04 -12.22
CA ASN A 313 -20.78 -13.24 -11.13
C ASN A 313 -21.01 -14.74 -10.91
N TYR A 314 -21.05 -15.16 -9.65
CA TYR A 314 -21.35 -16.53 -9.24
C TYR A 314 -22.44 -16.50 -8.17
N HIS A 315 -23.69 -16.74 -8.58
CA HIS A 315 -24.85 -16.66 -7.68
C HIS A 315 -25.41 -18.02 -7.29
N ALA A 316 -25.02 -19.09 -7.99
CA ALA A 316 -25.52 -20.43 -7.73
C ALA A 316 -24.43 -21.46 -8.08
N CYS A 317 -24.31 -22.47 -7.23
CA CYS A 317 -23.44 -23.59 -7.46
C CYS A 317 -24.13 -24.62 -8.36
N GLU A 318 -23.56 -24.82 -9.54
CA GLU A 318 -24.00 -25.82 -10.51
C GLU A 318 -23.00 -26.98 -10.55
N TYR A 319 -23.51 -28.21 -10.66
CA TYR A 319 -22.68 -29.41 -10.76
C TYR A 319 -22.96 -30.15 -12.07
N ASN A 320 -21.91 -30.64 -12.73
CA ASN A 320 -22.00 -31.47 -13.91
C ASN A 320 -20.72 -32.31 -14.10
N PRO A 321 -20.76 -33.64 -13.90
CA PRO A 321 -21.94 -34.43 -13.54
C PRO A 321 -22.43 -34.15 -12.12
N ASP A 322 -23.72 -34.43 -11.88
CA ASP A 322 -24.40 -34.26 -10.58
C ASP A 322 -25.09 -35.58 -10.21
N PRO A 323 -24.33 -36.53 -9.63
CA PRO A 323 -24.75 -37.92 -9.48
C PRO A 323 -25.93 -38.11 -8.51
N GLU A 324 -26.30 -37.09 -7.75
CA GLU A 324 -27.50 -37.09 -6.89
C GLU A 324 -28.79 -36.79 -7.64
N ASN A 325 -28.70 -36.08 -8.77
CA ASN A 325 -29.83 -35.83 -9.66
C ASN A 325 -29.93 -36.87 -10.79
N ASP A 326 -28.90 -37.70 -10.95
CA ASP A 326 -28.90 -38.84 -11.87
C ASP A 326 -29.74 -40.01 -11.31
N PRO A 327 -30.20 -40.95 -12.16
CA PRO A 327 -30.96 -42.12 -11.72
C PRO A 327 -30.26 -42.92 -10.61
N GLU A 328 -31.00 -43.35 -9.58
CA GLU A 328 -30.45 -44.15 -8.44
C GLU A 328 -29.72 -45.45 -8.86
N ILE A 329 -29.98 -45.93 -10.08
CA ILE A 329 -29.30 -47.08 -10.68
C ILE A 329 -27.84 -46.80 -11.03
N ASP A 330 -27.46 -45.54 -11.17
CA ASP A 330 -26.10 -45.11 -11.42
C ASP A 330 -25.33 -45.07 -10.09
N GLY A 331 -24.08 -45.54 -10.09
CA GLY A 331 -23.24 -45.63 -8.88
C GLY A 331 -23.35 -46.93 -8.09
N PRO A 332 -22.65 -47.02 -6.94
CA PRO A 332 -22.60 -48.22 -6.10
C PRO A 332 -23.98 -48.59 -5.54
N GLN A 333 -24.31 -49.88 -5.58
CA GLN A 333 -25.55 -50.45 -5.04
C GLN A 333 -25.25 -51.23 -3.76
N GLN A 334 -26.23 -51.32 -2.84
CA GLN A 334 -26.05 -52.04 -1.57
C GLN A 334 -25.74 -53.53 -1.84
N GLU A 335 -24.69 -54.04 -1.22
CA GLU A 335 -24.29 -55.45 -1.33
C GLU A 335 -25.09 -56.33 -0.35
N ASP A 336 -25.23 -57.63 -0.67
CA ASP A 336 -26.09 -58.56 0.08
C ASP A 336 -25.72 -58.70 1.58
N ASP A 337 -24.46 -58.45 1.94
CA ASP A 337 -23.90 -58.52 3.29
C ASP A 337 -23.43 -57.17 3.87
N GLU A 338 -23.71 -56.06 3.17
CA GLU A 338 -23.34 -54.71 3.59
C GLU A 338 -24.44 -54.08 4.46
N ASP A 339 -24.06 -53.58 5.63
CA ASP A 339 -24.99 -52.80 6.45
C ASP A 339 -25.30 -51.43 5.81
N GLU A 340 -26.50 -50.92 6.11
CA GLU A 340 -27.00 -49.66 5.54
C GLU A 340 -26.07 -48.48 5.79
N GLY A 341 -25.35 -48.44 6.91
CA GLY A 341 -24.41 -47.37 7.22
C GLY A 341 -23.21 -47.36 6.28
N ASN A 342 -22.60 -48.52 6.06
CA ASN A 342 -21.49 -48.69 5.13
C ASN A 342 -21.92 -48.38 3.67
N PHE A 343 -23.12 -48.82 3.26
CA PHE A 343 -23.68 -48.48 1.96
C PHE A 343 -23.85 -46.97 1.77
N ILE A 344 -24.48 -46.29 2.74
CA ILE A 344 -24.69 -44.84 2.69
C ILE A 344 -23.35 -44.11 2.62
N GLN A 345 -22.34 -44.53 3.40
CA GLN A 345 -21.02 -43.92 3.37
C GLN A 345 -20.34 -44.08 2.01
N ARG A 346 -20.38 -45.30 1.43
CA ARG A 346 -19.80 -45.58 0.10
C ARG A 346 -20.52 -44.83 -1.02
N ARG A 347 -21.85 -44.73 -0.93
CA ARG A 347 -22.68 -43.95 -1.86
C ARG A 347 -22.34 -42.46 -1.79
N ARG A 348 -22.21 -41.91 -0.57
CA ARG A 348 -21.80 -40.51 -0.35
C ARG A 348 -20.41 -40.23 -0.92
N GLN A 349 -19.43 -41.10 -0.66
CA GLN A 349 -18.08 -40.94 -1.22
C GLN A 349 -18.12 -40.95 -2.75
N TRP A 350 -18.92 -41.82 -3.36
CA TRP A 350 -19.08 -41.83 -4.82
C TRP A 350 -19.69 -40.52 -5.36
N TYR A 351 -20.66 -39.93 -4.65
CA TYR A 351 -21.19 -38.62 -5.01
C TYR A 351 -20.10 -37.55 -4.96
N GLU A 352 -19.33 -37.48 -3.88
CA GLU A 352 -18.22 -36.53 -3.71
C GLU A 352 -17.12 -36.71 -4.78
N ASP A 353 -16.75 -37.96 -5.09
CA ASP A 353 -15.69 -38.27 -6.06
C ASP A 353 -16.11 -38.01 -7.52
N THR A 354 -17.42 -38.11 -7.82
CA THR A 354 -17.94 -38.01 -9.19
C THR A 354 -18.38 -36.60 -9.53
N ARG A 355 -18.94 -35.88 -8.56
CA ARG A 355 -19.48 -34.53 -8.73
C ARG A 355 -18.38 -33.57 -9.19
N GLN A 356 -18.71 -32.70 -10.13
CA GLN A 356 -17.80 -31.64 -10.59
C GLN A 356 -18.51 -30.30 -10.62
N VAL A 357 -17.89 -29.30 -9.99
CA VAL A 357 -18.39 -27.93 -9.99
C VAL A 357 -18.25 -27.35 -11.39
N VAL A 358 -19.34 -26.80 -11.92
CA VAL A 358 -19.32 -26.09 -13.19
C VAL A 358 -18.65 -24.74 -12.98
N GLN A 359 -17.52 -24.55 -13.65
CA GLN A 359 -16.76 -23.32 -13.56
C GLN A 359 -17.53 -22.15 -14.21
N PRO A 360 -17.59 -20.98 -13.56
CA PRO A 360 -18.35 -19.86 -14.10
C PRO A 360 -17.68 -19.23 -15.32
N GLU A 361 -18.49 -18.56 -16.14
CA GLU A 361 -18.04 -17.86 -17.35
C GLU A 361 -18.43 -16.39 -17.27
N PRO A 362 -17.61 -15.47 -17.80
CA PRO A 362 -18.02 -14.07 -17.89
C PRO A 362 -19.20 -13.92 -18.86
N GLY A 363 -20.02 -12.90 -18.58
CA GLY A 363 -21.02 -12.40 -19.52
C GLY A 363 -20.39 -11.62 -20.68
N THR A 364 -21.17 -10.77 -21.33
CA THR A 364 -20.63 -9.80 -22.29
C THR A 364 -20.07 -8.58 -21.55
N PHE A 365 -18.89 -8.11 -21.96
CA PHE A 365 -18.29 -6.90 -21.39
C PHE A 365 -19.25 -5.71 -21.46
N LYS A 366 -19.37 -5.01 -20.33
CA LYS A 366 -20.02 -3.71 -20.22
C LYS A 366 -19.07 -2.78 -19.45
N PRO A 367 -18.88 -1.53 -19.89
CA PRO A 367 -18.15 -0.55 -19.08
C PRO A 367 -18.75 -0.45 -17.68
N PRO A 368 -17.93 -0.28 -16.64
CA PRO A 368 -18.43 -0.08 -15.28
C PRO A 368 -19.29 1.19 -15.25
N VAL A 369 -20.53 1.03 -14.80
CA VAL A 369 -21.50 2.11 -14.62
C VAL A 369 -22.12 1.95 -13.24
N ALA A 370 -22.36 3.07 -12.55
CA ALA A 370 -23.11 3.02 -11.31
C ALA A 370 -24.52 2.43 -11.52
N PRO A 371 -25.11 1.82 -10.48
CA PRO A 371 -26.53 1.45 -10.49
C PRO A 371 -27.42 2.62 -10.94
N GLU A 372 -28.49 2.31 -11.70
CA GLU A 372 -29.35 3.34 -12.33
C GLU A 372 -29.99 4.28 -11.30
N ASP A 373 -30.34 3.74 -10.13
CA ASP A 373 -30.89 4.45 -8.99
C ASP A 373 -29.88 5.40 -8.30
N LEU A 374 -28.58 5.13 -8.45
CA LEU A 374 -27.51 5.95 -7.87
C LEU A 374 -26.83 6.86 -8.91
N HIS A 375 -27.18 6.77 -10.19
CA HIS A 375 -26.51 7.47 -11.28
C HIS A 375 -26.43 8.99 -11.03
N ASP A 376 -27.57 9.62 -10.71
CA ASP A 376 -27.65 11.07 -10.48
C ASP A 376 -27.03 11.51 -9.15
N GLU A 377 -26.79 10.58 -8.22
CA GLU A 377 -26.05 10.85 -6.98
C GLU A 377 -24.54 10.87 -7.23
N ILE A 378 -24.08 10.10 -8.21
CA ILE A 378 -22.67 9.77 -8.43
C ILE A 378 -22.02 10.58 -9.54
N TYR A 379 -22.72 10.75 -10.67
CA TYR A 379 -22.17 11.41 -11.85
C TYR A 379 -22.71 12.82 -12.03
N LEU A 380 -21.97 13.64 -12.78
CA LEU A 380 -22.48 14.92 -13.25
C LEU A 380 -23.66 14.69 -14.21
N PRO A 381 -24.74 15.49 -14.14
CA PRO A 381 -25.95 15.27 -14.93
C PRO A 381 -25.68 15.09 -16.43
N GLY A 382 -26.15 13.98 -17.00
CA GLY A 382 -25.99 13.66 -18.43
C GLY A 382 -24.60 13.20 -18.85
N THR A 383 -23.73 12.81 -17.91
CA THR A 383 -22.37 12.34 -18.16
C THR A 383 -22.04 11.08 -17.36
N THR A 384 -20.89 10.46 -17.61
CA THR A 384 -20.29 9.42 -16.76
C THR A 384 -19.06 9.96 -16.00
N GLU A 385 -18.97 11.28 -15.83
CA GLU A 385 -17.91 11.93 -15.06
C GLU A 385 -18.33 11.97 -13.59
N LEU A 386 -17.49 11.44 -12.69
CA LEU A 386 -17.78 11.41 -11.27
C LEU A 386 -17.94 12.83 -10.71
N LYS A 387 -18.91 13.02 -9.83
CA LYS A 387 -19.02 14.27 -9.07
C LYS A 387 -17.77 14.48 -8.21
N PRO A 388 -17.42 15.74 -7.89
CA PRO A 388 -16.25 16.05 -7.07
C PRO A 388 -16.21 15.34 -5.71
N GLU A 389 -17.35 15.16 -5.07
CA GLU A 389 -17.50 14.45 -3.79
C GLU A 389 -17.29 12.93 -3.89
N LYS A 390 -17.44 12.34 -5.09
CA LYS A 390 -17.23 10.91 -5.37
C LYS A 390 -15.89 10.62 -6.05
N SER A 391 -15.03 11.62 -6.22
CA SER A 391 -13.69 11.47 -6.78
C SER A 391 -12.63 11.98 -5.81
N THR A 392 -11.45 11.38 -5.84
CA THR A 392 -10.27 11.93 -5.18
C THR A 392 -9.53 12.84 -6.14
N ASP A 393 -9.38 14.12 -5.76
CA ASP A 393 -8.43 15.01 -6.41
C ASP A 393 -7.63 15.74 -5.33
N LEU A 394 -6.42 15.25 -5.08
CA LEU A 394 -5.57 15.75 -4.01
C LEU A 394 -5.30 17.27 -4.12
N ARG A 395 -5.21 17.82 -5.34
CA ARG A 395 -4.98 19.26 -5.54
C ARG A 395 -6.25 20.05 -5.28
N ARG A 396 -7.39 19.60 -5.81
CA ARG A 396 -8.69 20.25 -5.56
C ARG A 396 -9.01 20.24 -4.06
N ASP A 397 -8.79 19.11 -3.40
CA ASP A 397 -9.28 18.85 -2.06
C ASP A 397 -8.33 19.36 -0.96
N TYR A 398 -7.02 19.42 -1.21
CA TYR A 398 -6.02 19.69 -0.16
C TYR A 398 -4.96 20.74 -0.51
N SER A 399 -5.07 21.47 -1.63
CA SER A 399 -4.11 22.52 -2.01
C SER A 399 -3.96 23.67 -1.01
N HIS A 400 -4.99 23.98 -0.24
CA HIS A 400 -4.95 25.04 0.78
C HIS A 400 -4.03 24.72 1.97
N ARG A 401 -3.71 23.43 2.17
CA ARG A 401 -2.88 22.96 3.28
C ARG A 401 -1.60 22.24 2.82
N GLY A 402 -1.63 21.56 1.68
CA GLY A 402 -0.54 20.68 1.24
C GLY A 402 -0.69 19.24 1.71
N LEU A 403 0.29 18.40 1.37
CA LEU A 403 0.34 16.98 1.72
C LEU A 403 1.43 16.72 2.78
N GLN A 404 1.41 15.50 3.34
CA GLN A 404 2.51 14.95 4.13
C GLN A 404 2.99 13.66 3.44
N VAL A 405 4.28 13.60 3.14
CA VAL A 405 4.87 12.48 2.40
C VAL A 405 6.11 11.98 3.12
N ILE A 406 6.14 10.68 3.39
CA ILE A 406 7.33 9.99 3.91
C ILE A 406 8.11 9.48 2.70
N VAL A 407 9.43 9.73 2.68
CA VAL A 407 10.31 9.38 1.56
C VAL A 407 11.27 8.27 1.98
N LYS A 408 11.43 7.26 1.10
CA LYS A 408 12.41 6.20 1.26
C LYS A 408 13.17 5.95 -0.04
N LEU A 409 14.49 5.90 0.03
CA LEU A 409 15.38 5.47 -1.05
C LEU A 409 16.17 4.25 -0.57
N ALA A 410 16.01 3.14 -1.28
CA ALA A 410 16.69 1.90 -0.97
C ALA A 410 17.15 1.18 -2.24
N ASN A 411 18.33 0.57 -2.16
CA ASN A 411 18.90 -0.21 -3.25
C ASN A 411 19.05 -1.66 -2.80
N ILE A 412 18.72 -2.60 -3.69
CA ILE A 412 19.13 -3.99 -3.54
C ILE A 412 20.32 -4.23 -4.45
N HIS A 413 21.42 -4.72 -3.90
CA HIS A 413 22.62 -5.12 -4.63
C HIS A 413 22.80 -6.64 -4.55
N LEU A 414 23.04 -7.24 -5.71
CA LEU A 414 23.39 -8.64 -5.84
C LEU A 414 24.83 -8.75 -6.34
N THR A 415 25.63 -9.56 -5.65
CA THR A 415 27.03 -9.83 -6.01
C THR A 415 27.19 -11.29 -6.41
N LEU A 416 28.37 -11.66 -6.88
CA LEU A 416 28.67 -13.06 -7.23
C LEU A 416 28.58 -13.97 -6.00
N GLU A 417 28.91 -13.46 -4.81
CA GLU A 417 28.85 -14.17 -3.53
C GLU A 417 27.44 -14.17 -2.94
N LYS A 418 26.61 -13.17 -3.28
CA LYS A 418 25.23 -12.99 -2.82
C LYS A 418 24.30 -12.80 -4.04
N PRO A 419 24.13 -13.81 -4.91
CA PRO A 419 23.51 -13.65 -6.22
C PRO A 419 21.98 -13.65 -6.21
N GLU A 420 21.35 -13.90 -5.06
CA GLU A 420 19.90 -14.04 -4.91
C GLU A 420 19.39 -13.16 -3.77
N TYR A 421 18.18 -12.62 -3.97
CA TYR A 421 17.37 -11.96 -2.96
C TYR A 421 16.11 -12.80 -2.72
N GLU A 422 15.88 -13.18 -1.46
CA GLU A 422 14.83 -14.14 -1.06
C GLU A 422 13.41 -13.56 -1.08
N GLY A 423 13.26 -12.26 -1.26
CA GLY A 423 11.97 -11.57 -1.16
C GLY A 423 11.76 -10.89 0.19
N GLY A 424 10.60 -10.24 0.32
CA GLY A 424 10.13 -9.63 1.57
C GLY A 424 9.08 -10.49 2.26
N THR A 425 8.46 -9.96 3.32
CA THR A 425 7.28 -10.55 3.97
C THR A 425 6.01 -9.84 3.49
N TRP A 426 4.87 -10.51 3.61
CA TRP A 426 3.57 -9.85 3.46
C TRP A 426 3.40 -8.79 4.55
N HIS A 427 3.05 -7.57 4.16
CA HIS A 427 2.82 -6.48 5.08
C HIS A 427 1.99 -5.35 4.44
N VAL A 428 1.47 -4.48 5.30
CA VAL A 428 0.90 -3.17 4.98
C VAL A 428 1.92 -2.10 5.43
N GLU A 429 2.00 -0.96 4.75
CA GLU A 429 3.05 0.04 5.05
C GLU A 429 2.74 0.84 6.32
N GLY A 430 3.70 0.87 7.24
CA GLY A 430 3.67 1.69 8.45
C GLY A 430 2.93 1.10 9.66
N GLN A 431 2.63 1.98 10.61
CA GLN A 431 1.72 1.79 11.73
C GLN A 431 0.68 2.92 11.73
N MET A 432 -0.35 2.85 12.59
CA MET A 432 -1.37 3.90 12.61
C MET A 432 -0.84 5.28 13.02
N ASN A 433 0.35 5.39 13.62
CA ASN A 433 1.02 6.68 13.85
C ASN A 433 1.22 7.49 12.55
N GLU A 434 1.43 6.79 11.42
CA GLU A 434 1.74 7.44 10.16
C GLU A 434 0.50 7.71 9.28
N HIS A 435 -0.64 7.07 9.56
CA HIS A 435 -1.87 7.19 8.76
C HIS A 435 -1.62 7.10 7.23
N ILE A 436 -0.74 6.20 6.78
CA ILE A 436 -0.44 6.03 5.35
C ILE A 436 -1.69 5.52 4.64
N CYS A 437 -2.19 6.25 3.64
CA CYS A 437 -3.38 5.86 2.87
C CYS A 437 -3.03 5.25 1.51
N ALA A 438 -1.87 5.62 0.94
CA ALA A 438 -1.39 5.08 -0.32
C ALA A 438 0.14 5.09 -0.40
N THR A 439 0.67 4.14 -1.15
CA THR A 439 2.10 4.00 -1.44
C THR A 439 2.35 4.19 -2.92
N ALA A 440 3.45 4.84 -3.27
CA ALA A 440 4.00 4.86 -4.61
C ALA A 440 5.45 4.36 -4.60
N THR A 441 5.81 3.46 -5.51
CA THR A 441 7.19 3.02 -5.71
C THR A 441 7.61 3.25 -7.15
N TYR A 442 8.71 3.98 -7.33
CA TYR A 442 9.34 4.24 -8.61
C TYR A 442 10.66 3.46 -8.73
N TYR A 443 10.73 2.56 -9.71
CA TYR A 443 11.88 1.71 -9.99
C TYR A 443 12.82 2.44 -10.94
N TYR A 444 13.74 3.26 -10.43
CA TYR A 444 14.45 4.25 -11.24
C TYR A 444 15.73 3.75 -11.92
N ASP A 445 16.29 2.63 -11.46
CA ASP A 445 17.53 2.05 -11.99
C ASP A 445 17.61 0.56 -11.64
N SER A 446 17.58 -0.31 -12.65
CA SER A 446 17.64 -1.77 -12.44
C SER A 446 18.52 -2.41 -13.51
N GLU A 447 19.53 -3.17 -13.09
CA GLU A 447 20.51 -3.76 -14.01
C GLU A 447 20.87 -5.18 -13.60
N ASN A 448 21.02 -6.07 -14.59
CA ASN A 448 21.52 -7.44 -14.44
C ASN A 448 20.78 -8.30 -13.39
N ILE A 449 19.46 -8.18 -13.33
CA ILE A 449 18.61 -9.02 -12.50
C ILE A 449 17.55 -9.73 -13.34
N THR A 450 17.11 -10.89 -12.90
CA THR A 450 15.86 -11.48 -13.37
C THR A 450 14.69 -10.56 -13.03
N THR A 451 13.55 -10.72 -13.72
CA THR A 451 12.33 -9.94 -13.46
C THR A 451 12.01 -9.85 -11.96
N SER A 452 12.03 -8.63 -11.43
CA SER A 452 11.60 -8.34 -10.06
C SER A 452 10.10 -8.09 -10.05
N ARG A 453 9.38 -8.57 -9.03
CA ARG A 453 7.93 -8.45 -8.94
C ARG A 453 7.49 -7.99 -7.56
N LEU A 454 6.33 -7.32 -7.53
CA LEU A 454 5.60 -7.04 -6.30
C LEU A 454 4.29 -7.82 -6.30
N GLY A 455 4.12 -8.69 -5.31
CA GLY A 455 2.91 -9.47 -5.09
C GLY A 455 1.91 -8.72 -4.22
N PHE A 456 0.63 -8.98 -4.45
CA PHE A 456 -0.49 -8.40 -3.72
C PHE A 456 -1.45 -9.51 -3.28
N ARG A 457 -2.04 -9.33 -2.10
CA ARG A 457 -3.19 -10.11 -1.64
C ARG A 457 -4.19 -9.21 -0.94
N GLN A 458 -5.46 -9.59 -1.02
CA GLN A 458 -6.58 -8.80 -0.50
C GLN A 458 -7.30 -9.55 0.61
N GLN A 459 -7.93 -8.80 1.51
CA GLN A 459 -9.03 -9.33 2.29
C GLN A 459 -10.28 -9.32 1.40
N SER A 460 -11.00 -10.43 1.34
CA SER A 460 -12.18 -10.59 0.49
C SER A 460 -13.43 -10.70 1.34
N SER A 461 -14.57 -10.26 0.79
CA SER A 461 -15.86 -10.39 1.45
C SER A 461 -16.21 -11.86 1.65
N VAL A 462 -16.30 -12.28 2.91
CA VAL A 462 -16.77 -13.63 3.27
C VAL A 462 -18.29 -13.71 3.20
N GLU A 463 -18.99 -12.59 3.43
CA GLU A 463 -20.46 -12.51 3.37
C GLU A 463 -20.99 -12.77 1.96
N GLU A 464 -20.25 -12.36 0.91
CA GLU A 464 -20.59 -12.68 -0.48
C GLU A 464 -20.66 -14.20 -0.75
N SER A 465 -19.95 -15.02 0.04
CA SER A 465 -20.04 -16.48 -0.09
C SER A 465 -21.34 -17.04 0.48
N ASP A 466 -21.96 -16.37 1.45
CA ASP A 466 -23.25 -16.74 2.04
C ASP A 466 -24.42 -16.40 1.10
N GLU A 467 -24.21 -15.52 0.13
CA GLU A 467 -25.20 -15.14 -0.89
C GLU A 467 -25.26 -16.12 -2.07
N VAL A 468 -24.31 -17.05 -2.17
CA VAL A 468 -24.30 -18.08 -3.21
C VAL A 468 -25.37 -19.13 -2.91
N ASP A 469 -26.21 -19.46 -3.89
CA ASP A 469 -27.16 -20.59 -3.77
C ASP A 469 -26.40 -21.92 -3.93
N TYR A 470 -26.18 -22.63 -2.82
CA TYR A 470 -25.53 -23.95 -2.81
C TYR A 470 -26.33 -24.95 -1.97
N ARG A 471 -26.10 -26.24 -2.20
CA ARG A 471 -26.77 -27.29 -1.40
C ARG A 471 -26.24 -27.31 0.03
N GLN A 472 -27.14 -27.50 0.99
CA GLN A 472 -26.79 -27.73 2.39
C GLN A 472 -25.66 -28.75 2.54
N ASP A 473 -24.69 -28.46 3.41
CA ASP A 473 -23.50 -29.30 3.71
C ASP A 473 -22.54 -29.54 2.53
N HIS A 474 -22.71 -28.85 1.39
CA HIS A 474 -21.83 -28.96 0.24
C HIS A 474 -21.02 -27.68 0.02
N HIS A 475 -19.79 -27.67 0.53
CA HIS A 475 -18.85 -26.55 0.47
C HIS A 475 -17.71 -26.77 -0.55
N ASP A 476 -17.77 -27.88 -1.30
CA ASP A 476 -16.79 -28.34 -2.27
C ASP A 476 -16.59 -27.39 -3.47
N TRP A 477 -17.44 -26.38 -3.62
CA TRP A 477 -17.36 -25.35 -4.64
C TRP A 477 -16.42 -24.19 -4.30
N LEU A 478 -16.18 -23.91 -3.01
CA LEU A 478 -15.45 -22.71 -2.59
C LEU A 478 -13.99 -22.74 -3.05
N GLU A 479 -13.31 -23.88 -2.90
CA GLU A 479 -11.92 -24.06 -3.34
C GLU A 479 -11.77 -24.02 -4.88
N PRO A 480 -12.52 -24.81 -5.67
CA PRO A 480 -12.35 -24.80 -7.13
C PRO A 480 -12.85 -23.53 -7.82
N VAL A 481 -13.74 -22.72 -7.22
CA VAL A 481 -14.24 -21.49 -7.83
C VAL A 481 -13.47 -20.26 -7.35
N PHE A 482 -13.12 -20.18 -6.07
CA PHE A 482 -12.52 -19.00 -5.44
C PHE A 482 -11.11 -19.22 -4.88
N GLY A 483 -10.64 -20.47 -4.80
CA GLY A 483 -9.36 -20.80 -4.16
C GLY A 483 -9.39 -20.63 -2.64
N CYS A 484 -10.58 -20.59 -2.04
CA CYS A 484 -10.80 -20.38 -0.61
C CYS A 484 -11.20 -21.70 0.06
N GLN A 485 -10.98 -21.80 1.36
CA GLN A 485 -11.30 -22.99 2.14
C GLN A 485 -12.39 -22.68 3.16
N GLN A 486 -13.29 -23.63 3.40
CA GLN A 486 -14.25 -23.54 4.49
C GLN A 486 -13.50 -23.48 5.83
N ASN A 487 -13.91 -22.57 6.71
CA ASN A 487 -13.18 -22.20 7.94
C ASN A 487 -11.76 -21.65 7.69
N GLY A 488 -11.44 -21.29 6.45
CA GLY A 488 -10.20 -20.62 6.08
C GLY A 488 -10.34 -19.10 6.15
N PRO A 489 -9.21 -18.36 6.16
CA PRO A 489 -9.24 -16.90 6.18
C PRO A 489 -9.82 -16.35 4.87
N GLY A 490 -10.54 -15.22 4.97
CA GLY A 490 -11.05 -14.40 3.87
C GLY A 490 -9.95 -13.67 3.11
N ILE A 491 -8.91 -14.37 2.68
CA ILE A 491 -7.75 -13.82 1.96
C ILE A 491 -7.65 -14.48 0.59
N GLN A 492 -7.47 -13.66 -0.44
CA GLN A 492 -7.17 -14.13 -1.80
C GLN A 492 -5.89 -13.50 -2.31
N ASP A 493 -5.02 -14.33 -2.91
CA ASP A 493 -3.84 -13.86 -3.62
C ASP A 493 -4.26 -13.20 -4.93
N VAL A 494 -4.01 -11.90 -5.05
CA VAL A 494 -4.45 -11.09 -6.19
C VAL A 494 -3.58 -11.35 -7.41
N GLY A 495 -2.27 -11.46 -7.20
CA GLY A 495 -1.29 -11.67 -8.26
C GLY A 495 -0.04 -10.82 -8.07
N THR A 496 0.78 -10.76 -9.11
CA THR A 496 2.04 -10.01 -9.10
C THR A 496 2.12 -8.99 -10.23
N VAL A 497 2.83 -7.89 -10.02
CA VAL A 497 3.16 -6.90 -11.05
C VAL A 497 4.67 -6.92 -11.28
N ASP A 498 5.08 -7.02 -12.54
CA ASP A 498 6.49 -6.87 -12.92
C ASP A 498 6.95 -5.44 -12.64
N THR A 499 8.20 -5.27 -12.19
CA THR A 499 8.75 -3.98 -11.74
C THR A 499 10.02 -3.59 -12.52
N PRO A 500 9.92 -3.40 -13.86
CA PRO A 500 11.05 -3.00 -14.68
C PRO A 500 11.50 -1.57 -14.35
N GLU A 501 12.72 -1.22 -14.77
CA GLU A 501 13.20 0.16 -14.69
C GLU A 501 12.24 1.12 -15.44
N GLY A 502 11.92 2.25 -14.80
CA GLY A 502 11.05 3.30 -15.32
C GLY A 502 9.59 3.17 -14.91
N ARG A 503 9.18 2.06 -14.27
CA ARG A 503 7.81 1.88 -13.80
C ARG A 503 7.55 2.63 -12.50
N LEU A 504 6.45 3.38 -12.47
CA LEU A 504 5.79 3.88 -11.27
C LEU A 504 4.60 2.96 -10.95
N LEU A 505 4.53 2.48 -9.71
CA LEU A 505 3.45 1.64 -9.20
C LEU A 505 2.83 2.29 -7.96
N THR A 506 1.51 2.38 -7.89
CA THR A 506 0.78 2.89 -6.73
C THR A 506 -0.32 1.93 -6.28
N TRP A 507 -0.58 1.88 -4.98
CA TRP A 507 -1.62 1.06 -4.38
C TRP A 507 -2.07 1.66 -3.04
N PRO A 508 -3.31 1.37 -2.60
CA PRO A 508 -3.82 1.86 -1.32
C PRO A 508 -3.36 0.97 -0.15
N ASN A 509 -3.40 1.52 1.07
CA ASN A 509 -3.01 0.82 2.29
C ASN A 509 -4.11 -0.14 2.84
N ILE A 510 -4.91 -0.72 1.95
CA ILE A 510 -5.89 -1.79 2.24
C ILE A 510 -5.42 -3.17 1.75
N LEU A 511 -4.34 -3.21 0.96
CA LEU A 511 -3.74 -4.43 0.43
C LEU A 511 -2.48 -4.79 1.21
N GLN A 512 -2.29 -6.08 1.46
CA GLN A 512 -0.97 -6.59 1.81
C GLN A 512 -0.15 -6.78 0.54
N HIS A 513 1.13 -6.47 0.62
CA HIS A 513 2.06 -6.61 -0.50
C HIS A 513 3.37 -7.24 -0.08
N GLN A 514 4.07 -7.84 -1.04
CA GLN A 514 5.31 -8.57 -0.81
C GLN A 514 6.26 -8.46 -2.02
N VAL A 515 7.51 -8.09 -1.76
CA VAL A 515 8.57 -8.17 -2.76
C VAL A 515 8.88 -9.63 -3.07
N GLN A 516 8.78 -10.04 -4.33
CA GLN A 516 9.04 -11.41 -4.74
C GLN A 516 10.55 -11.70 -4.89
N PRO A 517 10.98 -12.97 -4.79
CA PRO A 517 12.38 -13.34 -4.97
C PRO A 517 12.90 -13.02 -6.38
N PHE A 518 14.19 -12.68 -6.49
CA PHE A 518 14.88 -12.51 -7.78
C PHE A 518 16.39 -12.73 -7.62
N LYS A 519 17.09 -12.90 -8.75
CA LYS A 519 18.53 -13.19 -8.76
C LYS A 519 19.25 -12.49 -9.92
N LEU A 520 20.57 -12.63 -9.99
CA LEU A 520 21.36 -12.16 -11.13
C LEU A 520 20.90 -12.82 -12.44
N ALA A 521 20.76 -12.03 -13.50
CA ALA A 521 20.47 -12.54 -14.84
C ALA A 521 21.74 -13.14 -15.49
N ASP A 522 22.84 -12.40 -15.45
CA ASP A 522 24.19 -12.87 -15.75
C ASP A 522 24.95 -13.05 -14.43
N PRO A 523 25.15 -14.31 -13.96
CA PRO A 523 25.78 -14.58 -12.68
C PRO A 523 27.28 -14.22 -12.64
N THR A 524 27.86 -13.76 -13.74
CA THR A 524 29.27 -13.33 -13.81
C THR A 524 29.47 -11.85 -13.53
N LYS A 525 28.39 -11.08 -13.38
CA LYS A 525 28.41 -9.63 -13.14
C LYS A 525 27.54 -9.29 -11.93
N PRO A 526 27.84 -8.21 -11.19
CA PRO A 526 26.92 -7.70 -10.19
C PRO A 526 25.64 -7.16 -10.83
N GLY A 527 24.61 -6.99 -10.03
CA GLY A 527 23.33 -6.44 -10.46
C GLY A 527 22.65 -5.67 -9.33
N HIS A 528 21.66 -4.85 -9.67
CA HIS A 528 20.94 -4.04 -8.69
C HIS A 528 19.50 -3.76 -9.08
N ARG A 529 18.72 -3.40 -8.07
CA ARG A 529 17.40 -2.80 -8.19
C ARG A 529 17.32 -1.60 -7.25
N LYS A 530 17.04 -0.41 -7.78
CA LYS A 530 16.97 0.82 -6.99
C LYS A 530 15.57 1.43 -7.05
N ILE A 531 15.07 1.85 -5.88
CA ILE A 531 13.70 2.37 -5.75
C ILE A 531 13.66 3.69 -4.99
N LEU A 532 12.71 4.54 -5.38
CA LEU A 532 12.17 5.64 -4.57
C LEU A 532 10.75 5.25 -4.17
N ALA A 533 10.51 5.11 -2.87
CA ALA A 533 9.18 4.92 -2.30
C ALA A 533 8.68 6.21 -1.65
N LEU A 534 7.42 6.53 -1.89
CA LEU A 534 6.68 7.66 -1.34
C LEU A 534 5.44 7.12 -0.63
N PHE A 535 5.32 7.40 0.66
CA PHE A 535 4.15 7.02 1.44
C PHE A 535 3.32 8.27 1.72
N LEU A 536 2.11 8.30 1.18
CA LEU A 536 1.17 9.40 1.34
C LEU A 536 0.41 9.22 2.66
N VAL A 537 0.66 10.13 3.60
CA VAL A 537 -0.18 10.26 4.81
C VAL A 537 -1.56 10.77 4.37
N ASP A 538 -2.62 10.23 4.97
CA ASP A 538 -3.99 10.66 4.71
C ASP A 538 -4.13 12.19 4.89
N PRO A 539 -4.46 12.95 3.83
CA PRO A 539 -4.54 14.41 3.92
C PRO A 539 -5.69 14.91 4.81
N GLY A 540 -6.66 14.05 5.15
CA GLY A 540 -7.75 14.32 6.08
C GLY A 540 -7.30 14.47 7.54
N ILE A 541 -6.06 14.06 7.87
CA ILE A 541 -5.43 14.26 9.17
C ILE A 541 -4.05 14.92 9.01
N ARG A 542 -3.53 15.53 10.07
CA ARG A 542 -2.13 15.96 10.16
C ARG A 542 -1.47 15.24 11.32
N ILE A 543 -0.30 14.70 11.05
CA ILE A 543 0.55 14.09 12.06
C ILE A 543 1.81 14.94 12.26
N ILE A 544 2.55 14.66 13.34
CA ILE A 544 3.84 15.28 13.63
C ILE A 544 4.79 15.04 12.45
N SER A 545 5.29 16.13 11.86
CA SER A 545 6.19 16.11 10.71
C SER A 545 7.53 16.76 11.00
N THR A 546 8.43 16.73 10.02
CA THR A 546 9.71 17.45 10.09
C THR A 546 9.55 18.97 10.15
N ALA A 547 8.36 19.53 9.90
CA ALA A 547 8.08 20.94 10.16
C ALA A 547 7.92 21.24 11.67
N ASN A 548 7.47 20.25 12.45
CA ASN A 548 7.26 20.36 13.90
C ASN A 548 8.52 20.00 14.71
N VAL A 549 9.36 19.12 14.16
CA VAL A 549 10.55 18.57 14.82
C VAL A 549 11.79 19.07 14.08
N PRO A 550 12.59 19.98 14.65
CA PRO A 550 13.87 20.39 14.07
C PRO A 550 14.82 19.20 13.84
N CYS A 551 15.85 19.39 13.01
CA CYS A 551 16.77 18.31 12.67
C CYS A 551 17.39 17.67 13.93
N GLN A 552 17.36 16.35 14.00
CA GLN A 552 17.81 15.59 15.17
C GLN A 552 19.28 15.17 15.08
N GLN A 553 19.90 15.33 13.91
CA GLN A 553 21.24 14.86 13.59
C GLN A 553 22.30 15.77 14.22
N ARG A 554 23.09 15.21 15.14
CA ARG A 554 24.19 15.93 15.80
C ARG A 554 25.25 16.41 14.82
N GLU A 555 25.57 15.59 13.83
CA GLU A 555 26.59 15.89 12.83
C GLU A 555 26.20 17.14 12.00
N TRP A 556 24.92 17.29 11.64
CA TRP A 556 24.45 18.48 10.89
C TRP A 556 24.51 19.73 11.75
N TRP A 557 24.11 19.62 13.02
CA TRP A 557 24.14 20.73 13.97
C TRP A 557 25.58 21.21 14.26
N THR A 558 26.50 20.26 14.48
CA THR A 558 27.92 20.56 14.73
C THR A 558 28.54 21.32 13.55
N GLU A 559 28.26 20.93 12.30
CA GLU A 559 28.76 21.64 11.12
C GLU A 559 28.31 23.12 11.10
N VAL A 560 27.05 23.39 11.43
CA VAL A 560 26.53 24.77 11.48
C VAL A 560 27.21 25.59 12.59
N ILE A 561 27.38 25.03 13.79
CA ILE A 561 28.01 25.74 14.92
C ILE A 561 29.50 26.05 14.66
N GLN A 562 30.19 25.17 13.94
CA GLN A 562 31.58 25.37 13.55
C GLN A 562 31.74 26.47 12.50
N HIS A 563 30.75 26.63 11.59
CA HIS A 563 30.79 27.61 10.52
C HIS A 563 30.22 28.98 10.88
N GLU A 564 29.21 29.05 11.76
CA GLU A 564 28.74 30.32 12.30
C GLU A 564 29.70 30.77 13.41
N HIS A 565 30.10 32.05 13.43
CA HIS A 565 31.04 32.67 14.38
C HIS A 565 30.54 32.66 15.84
N SER A 566 30.22 31.50 16.37
CA SER A 566 29.81 31.21 17.73
C SER A 566 31.03 31.29 18.67
N SER A 567 30.79 31.48 19.97
CA SER A 567 31.88 31.41 20.97
C SER A 567 32.63 30.07 20.94
N ILE A 568 31.99 29.01 20.44
CA ILE A 568 32.57 27.67 20.28
C ILE A 568 33.50 27.62 19.06
N SER A 569 33.12 28.24 17.94
CA SER A 569 33.97 28.33 16.73
C SER A 569 35.32 29.04 16.97
N ALA A 570 35.43 29.82 18.05
CA ALA A 570 36.66 30.50 18.46
C ALA A 570 37.63 29.61 19.26
N LEU A 571 37.21 28.39 19.66
CA LEU A 571 38.05 27.43 20.39
C LEU A 571 38.93 26.61 19.42
N PRO A 572 40.09 26.08 19.88
CA PRO A 572 40.81 25.03 19.16
C PRO A 572 39.92 23.82 18.85
N VAL A 573 40.16 23.16 17.71
CA VAL A 573 39.36 22.01 17.23
C VAL A 573 39.27 20.91 18.29
N GLU A 574 40.35 20.64 19.01
CA GLU A 574 40.37 19.61 20.06
C GLU A 574 39.40 19.92 21.21
N LEU A 575 39.21 21.20 21.57
CA LEU A 575 38.24 21.59 22.58
C LEU A 575 36.81 21.61 22.04
N GLN A 576 36.62 21.90 20.74
CA GLN A 576 35.33 21.78 20.10
C GLN A 576 34.88 20.31 20.07
N ASP A 577 35.77 19.41 19.66
CA ASP A 577 35.53 17.97 19.60
C ASP A 577 35.15 17.43 21.00
N HIS A 578 35.89 17.80 22.05
CA HIS A 578 35.54 17.44 23.42
C HIS A 578 34.15 17.93 23.84
N ILE A 579 33.78 19.18 23.51
CA ILE A 579 32.44 19.72 23.82
C ILE A 579 31.34 18.90 23.12
N PHE A 580 31.56 18.52 21.86
CA PHE A 580 30.56 17.77 21.09
C PHE A 580 30.48 16.29 21.50
N GLU A 581 31.60 15.70 21.93
CA GLU A 581 31.67 14.34 22.47
C GLU A 581 30.93 14.23 23.81
N ASP A 582 30.98 15.26 24.66
CA ASP A 582 30.33 15.30 25.98
C ASP A 582 28.79 15.56 25.92
N ILE A 583 28.21 15.78 24.73
CA ILE A 583 26.74 15.89 24.56
C ILE A 583 26.15 14.47 24.54
N GLU A 584 25.55 14.07 25.67
CA GLU A 584 25.00 12.72 25.85
C GLU A 584 23.53 12.56 25.37
N ASP A 585 22.68 13.58 25.49
CA ASP A 585 21.22 13.40 25.32
C ASP A 585 20.65 13.79 23.94
N PHE A 586 20.88 15.02 23.49
CA PHE A 586 20.37 15.57 22.22
C PHE A 586 21.28 16.72 21.77
N PRO A 587 21.58 16.87 20.47
CA PRO A 587 21.08 16.11 19.32
C PRO A 587 21.62 14.66 19.22
N ILE A 588 20.93 13.81 18.46
CA ILE A 588 21.19 12.37 18.34
C ILE A 588 22.34 12.14 17.36
N ASN A 589 23.31 11.33 17.73
CA ASN A 589 24.42 10.95 16.85
C ASN A 589 24.08 9.70 16.00
N LEU A 590 24.85 9.47 14.93
CA LEU A 590 24.57 8.37 14.00
C LEU A 590 24.61 6.97 14.65
N GLU A 591 25.56 6.70 15.55
CA GLU A 591 25.66 5.38 16.20
C GLU A 591 24.40 5.08 17.02
N GLU A 592 23.94 6.08 17.76
CA GLU A 592 22.74 5.97 18.55
C GLU A 592 21.47 5.90 17.69
N ALA A 593 21.39 6.67 16.61
CA ALA A 593 20.29 6.59 15.66
C ALA A 593 20.17 5.18 15.06
N LYS A 594 21.30 4.50 14.80
CA LYS A 594 21.30 3.10 14.35
C LYS A 594 20.76 2.13 15.41
N LYS A 595 21.12 2.34 16.69
CA LYS A 595 20.56 1.54 17.82
C LYS A 595 19.05 1.76 17.98
N LEU A 596 18.59 3.01 17.83
CA LEU A 596 17.15 3.33 17.85
C LEU A 596 16.40 2.68 16.67
N ARG A 597 17.00 2.70 15.47
CA ARG A 597 16.46 2.01 14.30
C ARG A 597 16.30 0.51 14.53
N GLU A 598 17.29 -0.16 15.13
CA GLU A 598 17.20 -1.60 15.44
C GLU A 598 16.02 -1.90 16.37
N LYS A 599 15.82 -1.07 17.41
CA LYS A 599 14.65 -1.20 18.31
C LYS A 599 13.32 -1.00 17.57
N LEU A 600 13.23 0.04 16.73
CA LEU A 600 12.05 0.31 15.91
C LEU A 600 11.76 -0.86 14.95
N MET A 601 12.80 -1.43 14.33
CA MET A 601 12.63 -2.56 13.41
C MET A 601 12.17 -3.83 14.13
N GLU A 602 12.66 -4.10 15.33
CA GLU A 602 12.18 -5.23 16.14
C GLU A 602 10.72 -5.04 16.53
N GLU A 603 10.33 -3.84 16.97
CA GLU A 603 8.93 -3.49 17.26
C GLU A 603 8.04 -3.72 16.03
N ARG A 604 8.45 -3.24 14.86
CA ARG A 604 7.70 -3.42 13.61
C ARG A 604 7.61 -4.87 13.16
N LYS A 605 8.65 -5.68 13.42
CA LYS A 605 8.62 -7.11 13.08
C LYS A 605 7.55 -7.84 13.88
N HIS A 606 7.40 -7.54 15.17
CA HIS A 606 6.31 -8.07 15.98
C HIS A 606 4.94 -7.57 15.49
N TYR A 607 4.84 -6.26 15.21
CA TYR A 607 3.61 -5.65 14.72
C TYR A 607 3.11 -6.26 13.40
N VAL A 608 4.01 -6.56 12.46
CA VAL A 608 3.63 -7.18 11.17
C VAL A 608 2.98 -8.56 11.39
N VAL A 609 3.39 -9.32 12.39
CA VAL A 609 2.76 -10.61 12.72
C VAL A 609 1.36 -10.40 13.28
N GLU A 610 1.19 -9.49 14.25
CA GLU A 610 -0.13 -9.16 14.81
C GLU A 610 -1.09 -8.59 13.75
N GLN A 611 -0.58 -7.76 12.85
CA GLN A 611 -1.34 -7.21 11.73
C GLN A 611 -1.73 -8.30 10.73
N ASP A 612 -0.85 -9.28 10.45
CA ASP A 612 -1.18 -10.41 9.58
C ASP A 612 -2.29 -11.29 10.17
N ASP A 613 -2.26 -11.54 11.48
CA ASP A 613 -3.33 -12.25 12.19
C ASP A 613 -4.63 -11.44 12.17
N ALA A 614 -4.57 -10.11 12.30
CA ALA A 614 -5.72 -9.24 12.14
C ALA A 614 -6.27 -9.24 10.71
N PHE A 615 -5.40 -9.28 9.70
CA PHE A 615 -5.82 -9.31 8.30
C PHE A 615 -6.58 -10.60 7.96
N LYS A 616 -6.38 -11.68 8.73
CA LYS A 616 -7.10 -12.95 8.66
C LYS A 616 -8.40 -13.00 9.49
N TRP A 617 -8.82 -11.90 10.09
CA TRP A 617 -9.92 -11.85 11.07
C TRP A 617 -11.24 -12.47 10.59
N HIS A 618 -11.59 -12.26 9.32
CA HIS A 618 -12.79 -12.83 8.73
C HIS A 618 -12.47 -14.21 8.18
N GLU A 619 -13.28 -15.20 8.54
CA GLU A 619 -13.16 -16.59 8.09
C GLU A 619 -14.44 -17.00 7.35
N PHE A 620 -14.30 -17.82 6.32
CA PHE A 620 -15.45 -18.41 5.64
C PHE A 620 -16.15 -19.39 6.59
N SER A 621 -17.44 -19.22 6.80
CA SER A 621 -18.24 -20.07 7.69
C SER A 621 -19.59 -20.41 7.04
N LEU A 622 -19.53 -21.08 5.88
CA LEU A 622 -20.73 -21.57 5.20
C LEU A 622 -21.51 -22.51 6.14
N CYS A 623 -22.83 -22.33 6.22
CA CYS A 623 -23.65 -23.02 7.23
C CYS A 623 -23.87 -24.52 6.92
N GLU A 624 -23.87 -25.34 7.98
CA GLU A 624 -24.47 -26.68 8.02
C GLU A 624 -25.98 -26.56 8.33
N HIS A 625 -26.80 -26.01 7.42
CA HIS A 625 -28.16 -25.57 7.76
C HIS A 625 -29.29 -26.57 7.49
#